data_AF-A0A372I9P0-F1
#
_entry.id   AF-A0A372I9P0-F1
#
_cell.length_a   1.000
_cell.length_b   1.000
_cell.length_c   1.000
_cell.angle_alpha   90.00
_cell.angle_beta   90.00
_cell.angle_gamma   90.00
#
_symmetry.space_group_name_H-M   'P 1'
#
loop_
_entity.id
_entity.type
_entity.pdbx_description
1 polymer ?
#
loop_
_entity_poly.entity_id
_entity_poly.type
_entity_poly.pdbx_seq_one_letter_code
_entity_poly.pdbx_strand_id
1 'polypeptide(L)' 'LKKKGLWSPDHGAVFLPVDMPANGATPSDPEPVSPVPVELRLANGRCLRFDSAMEATALTRLIRAVEKA' A
#
# COMPACT_ATOMS: atom_id res chain seq x y z
N LEU A 1 -1.26 4.35 -32.74
CA LEU A 1 -1.76 3.25 -31.90
C LEU A 1 -3.28 3.09 -32.07
N LYS A 2 -3.77 2.38 -33.11
CA LYS A 2 -5.23 2.27 -33.31
C LYS A 2 -5.67 1.10 -34.21
N LYS A 3 -5.12 -0.09 -33.99
CA LYS A 3 -5.71 -1.35 -34.47
C LYS A 3 -5.38 -2.46 -33.47
N LYS A 4 -6.05 -2.45 -32.32
CA LYS A 4 -6.19 -3.69 -31.52
C LYS A 4 -7.33 -4.46 -32.16
N GLY A 5 -7.07 -5.71 -32.54
CA GLY A 5 -7.96 -6.54 -33.36
C GLY A 5 -9.37 -6.55 -32.80
N LEU A 6 -10.34 -6.27 -33.68
CA LEU A 6 -11.77 -6.37 -33.39
C LEU A 6 -12.06 -7.83 -33.04
N TRP A 7 -12.49 -8.09 -31.81
CA TRP A 7 -13.06 -9.38 -31.45
C TRP A 7 -14.26 -9.66 -32.36
N SER A 8 -14.38 -10.87 -32.89
CA SER A 8 -15.52 -11.27 -33.72
C SER A 8 -16.82 -11.06 -32.92
N PRO A 9 -17.77 -10.21 -33.39
CA PRO A 9 -18.96 -9.85 -32.62
C PRO A 9 -19.81 -11.05 -32.19
N ASP A 10 -19.80 -12.11 -33.01
CA ASP A 10 -20.73 -13.24 -32.87
C ASP A 10 -20.25 -14.31 -31.88
N HIS A 11 -18.97 -14.28 -31.46
CA HIS A 11 -18.37 -15.35 -30.67
C HIS A 11 -17.76 -14.92 -29.33
N GLY A 12 -17.73 -13.62 -29.04
CA GLY A 12 -17.17 -13.08 -27.80
C GLY A 12 -15.71 -13.51 -27.57
N ALA A 13 -15.18 -13.23 -26.38
CA ALA A 13 -13.92 -13.83 -25.94
C ALA A 13 -14.21 -15.19 -25.31
N VAL A 14 -13.70 -16.26 -25.92
CA VAL A 14 -13.71 -17.60 -25.32
C VAL A 14 -12.53 -17.69 -24.37
N PHE A 15 -12.80 -17.78 -23.07
CA PHE A 15 -11.77 -18.05 -22.06
C PHE A 15 -11.53 -19.56 -22.02
N LEU A 16 -10.38 -20.00 -22.53
CA LEU A 16 -9.95 -21.38 -22.42
C LEU A 16 -9.33 -21.59 -21.03
N PRO A 17 -9.69 -22.65 -20.29
CA PRO A 17 -9.02 -22.98 -19.05
C PRO A 17 -7.56 -23.29 -19.34
N VAL A 18 -6.67 -22.56 -18.69
CA VAL A 18 -5.23 -22.86 -18.68
C VAL A 18 -4.95 -23.46 -17.32
N ASP A 19 -4.49 -24.71 -17.30
CA ASP A 19 -3.98 -25.33 -16.09
C ASP A 19 -2.71 -24.58 -15.68
N MET A 20 -2.84 -23.72 -14.67
CA MET A 20 -1.69 -23.11 -14.04
C MET A 20 -1.13 -24.15 -13.07
N PRO A 21 0.18 -24.48 -13.13
CA PRO A 21 0.76 -25.30 -12.09
C PRO A 21 0.43 -24.65 -10.75
N ALA A 22 0.04 -25.45 -9.76
CA ALA A 22 -0.15 -24.95 -8.41
C ALA A 22 1.23 -24.48 -7.93
N ASN A 23 1.51 -23.20 -8.10
CA ASN A 23 2.67 -22.55 -7.51
C ASN A 23 2.41 -22.57 -6.01
N GLY A 24 2.74 -23.68 -5.33
CA GLY A 24 2.54 -23.89 -3.90
C GLY A 24 3.40 -22.98 -3.01
N ALA A 25 3.95 -21.91 -3.58
CA ALA A 25 4.52 -20.83 -2.80
C ALA A 25 3.36 -20.03 -2.19
N THR A 26 2.99 -20.41 -0.97
CA THR A 26 2.41 -19.44 -0.04
C THR A 26 3.25 -18.17 -0.11
N PRO A 27 2.67 -16.97 -0.29
CA PRO A 27 3.44 -15.75 -0.21
C PRO A 27 4.21 -15.79 1.12
N SER A 28 5.54 -15.72 1.05
CA SER A 28 6.36 -15.64 2.26
C SER A 28 5.83 -14.48 3.07
N ASP A 29 5.73 -14.68 4.39
CA ASP A 29 5.41 -13.58 5.29
C ASP A 29 6.39 -12.44 4.98
N PRO A 30 5.93 -11.20 4.75
CA PRO A 30 6.82 -10.10 4.43
C PRO A 30 7.88 -9.99 5.51
N GLU A 31 9.14 -9.88 5.09
CA GLU A 31 10.23 -9.69 6.03
C GLU A 31 9.94 -8.47 6.92
N PRO A 32 10.23 -8.55 8.23
CA PRO A 32 10.05 -7.42 9.12
C PRO A 32 10.89 -6.24 8.60
N VAL A 33 10.19 -5.18 8.19
CA VAL A 33 10.82 -3.98 7.65
C VAL A 33 11.41 -3.18 8.80
N SER A 34 12.68 -2.81 8.68
CA SER A 34 13.33 -1.90 9.62
C SER A 34 12.53 -0.61 9.71
N PRO A 35 12.25 -0.12 10.92
CA PRO A 35 11.48 1.11 11.07
C PRO A 35 12.17 2.30 10.40
N VAL A 36 11.37 3.17 9.78
CA VAL A 36 11.83 4.31 9.00
C VAL A 36 11.48 5.62 9.68
N PRO A 37 12.33 6.65 9.58
CA PRO A 37 12.01 7.97 10.10
C PRO A 37 10.86 8.60 9.31
N VAL A 38 9.85 9.09 10.03
CA VAL A 38 8.67 9.77 9.51
C VAL A 38 8.67 11.22 9.99
N GLU A 39 8.38 12.15 9.08
CA GLU A 39 8.14 13.55 9.40
C GLU A 39 6.66 13.90 9.19
N LEU A 40 6.02 14.39 10.25
CA LEU A 40 4.67 14.93 10.21
C LEU A 40 4.72 16.45 10.28
N ARG A 41 4.13 17.11 9.28
CA ARG A 41 4.00 18.57 9.22
C ARG A 41 2.65 19.00 9.78
N LEU A 42 2.67 19.87 10.78
CA LEU A 42 1.46 20.44 11.38
C LEU A 42 1.05 21.72 10.63
N ALA A 43 -0.24 22.09 10.72
CA ALA A 43 -0.79 23.26 10.04
C ALA A 43 -0.14 24.59 10.47
N ASN A 44 0.44 24.64 11.68
CA ASN A 44 1.17 25.80 12.22
C ASN A 44 2.63 25.89 11.72
N GLY A 45 3.06 25.04 10.80
CA GLY A 45 4.42 25.05 10.25
C GLY A 45 5.46 24.33 11.10
N ARG A 46 5.10 23.78 12.28
CA ARG A 46 5.98 22.90 13.06
C ARG A 46 6.03 21.50 12.45
N CYS A 47 7.13 20.79 12.71
CA CYS A 47 7.32 19.40 12.29
C CYS A 47 7.58 18.49 13.49
N LEU A 48 7.01 17.28 13.44
CA LEU A 48 7.30 16.18 14.37
C LEU A 48 8.04 15.09 13.61
N ARG A 49 9.13 14.57 14.19
CA ARG A 49 9.88 13.43 13.65
C ARG A 49 9.82 12.26 14.61
N PHE A 50 9.46 11.10 14.10
CA PHE A 50 9.31 9.88 14.88
C PHE A 50 9.55 8.66 14.00
N ASP A 51 9.62 7.50 14.62
CA ASP A 51 9.88 6.23 13.96
C ASP A 51 8.59 5.56 13.46
N SER A 52 8.59 4.91 12.30
CA SER A 52 7.37 4.32 11.71
C SER A 52 6.76 3.18 12.55
N ALA A 53 7.53 2.59 13.47
CA ALA A 53 7.03 1.58 14.41
C ALA A 53 6.46 2.21 15.70
N MET A 54 6.38 3.54 15.79
CA MET A 54 5.78 4.23 16.93
C MET A 54 4.32 3.81 17.14
N GLU A 55 3.99 3.54 18.41
CA GLU A 55 2.66 3.10 18.80
C GLU A 55 1.58 4.18 18.50
N ALA A 56 0.45 3.75 17.94
CA ALA A 56 -0.56 4.64 17.39
C ALA A 56 -1.23 5.53 18.44
N THR A 57 -1.50 5.01 19.64
CA THR A 57 -2.08 5.81 20.74
C THR A 57 -1.08 6.85 21.27
N ALA A 58 0.20 6.50 21.36
CA ALA A 58 1.29 7.41 21.72
C ALA A 58 1.44 8.52 20.66
N LEU A 59 1.41 8.17 19.38
CA LEU A 59 1.48 9.15 18.29
C LEU A 59 0.29 10.11 18.33
N THR A 60 -0.92 9.59 18.52
CA THR A 60 -2.13 10.40 18.66
C THR A 60 -2.04 11.36 19.85
N ARG A 61 -1.54 10.89 21.00
CA ARG A 61 -1.33 11.73 22.19
C ARG A 61 -0.32 12.84 21.92
N LEU A 62 0.79 12.52 21.26
CA LEU A 62 1.83 13.49 20.90
C LEU A 62 1.28 14.57 19.97
N ILE A 63 0.56 14.18 18.92
CA ILE A 63 -0.08 15.13 17.98
C ILE A 63 -1.00 16.08 18.75
N ARG A 64 -1.91 15.55 19.56
CA ARG A 64 -2.87 16.37 20.34
C ARG A 64 -2.19 17.27 21.37
N ALA A 65 -1.11 16.81 21.98
CA ALA A 65 -0.35 17.61 22.94
C ALA A 65 0.31 18.81 22.26
N VAL A 66 0.88 18.58 21.07
CA VAL A 66 1.55 19.64 20.29
C VAL A 66 0.53 20.59 19.68
N GLU A 67 -0.58 20.11 19.13
CA GLU A 67 -1.64 20.97 18.59
C GLU A 67 -2.25 21.94 19.62
N LYS A 68 -2.26 21.56 20.90
CA LYS A 68 -2.78 22.40 22.00
C LYS A 68 -1.77 23.39 22.59
N ALA A 69 -0.49 23.23 22.28
CA ALA A 69 0.61 24.05 22.78
C ALA A 69 1.01 25.12 21.77
#